data_AF-A0A1V3XVK7-F1
#
_entry.id   AF-A0A1V3XVK7-F1
#
_cell.length_a   1.000
_cell.length_b   1.000
_cell.length_c   1.000
_cell.angle_alpha   90.00
_cell.angle_beta   90.00
_cell.angle_gamma   90.00
#
_symmetry.space_group_name_H-M   'P 1'
#
loop_
_entity.id
_entity.type
_entity.pdbx_description
1 polymer ?
#
loop_
_entity_poly.entity_id
_entity_poly.type
_entity_poly.pdbx_seq_one_letter_code
_entity_poly.pdbx_strand_id
1 'polypeptide(L)' 'MFRNVTPDGQHPLPTTDASGEPITYQAWDVNPRVPDQDRDDERIVTGSDGSAWYTTDHYGTFHRIR' A
#
# COMPACT_ATOMS: atom_id res chain seq x y z
N MET A 1 9.44 1.87 -1.65
CA MET A 1 8.48 1.56 -2.72
C MET A 1 7.70 0.32 -2.30
N PHE A 2 6.37 0.36 -2.34
CA PHE A 2 5.52 -0.82 -2.12
C PHE A 2 5.49 -1.63 -3.41
N ARG A 3 5.70 -2.95 -3.30
CA ARG A 3 5.60 -3.86 -4.43
C ARG A 3 4.18 -4.41 -4.46
N ASN A 4 3.37 -3.90 -5.38
CA ASN A 4 1.99 -4.35 -5.59
C ASN A 4 1.97 -5.71 -6.31
N VAL A 5 2.50 -6.77 -5.71
CA VAL A 5 2.34 -8.15 -6.19
C VAL A 5 2.51 -9.13 -5.04
N THR A 6 1.61 -10.08 -4.90
CA THR A 6 1.65 -11.15 -3.90
C THR A 6 2.62 -12.28 -4.33
N PRO A 7 2.98 -13.22 -3.43
CA PRO A 7 3.84 -14.35 -3.77
C PRO A 7 3.31 -15.24 -4.90
N ASP A 8 1.99 -15.34 -5.04
CA ASP A 8 1.30 -16.09 -6.10
C ASP A 8 1.07 -15.24 -7.38
N GLY A 9 1.59 -14.01 -7.43
CA GLY A 9 1.59 -13.18 -8.64
C GLY A 9 0.35 -12.31 -8.84
N GLN A 10 -0.52 -12.19 -7.83
CA GLN A 10 -1.70 -11.33 -7.90
C GLN A 10 -1.38 -9.89 -7.56
N HIS A 11 -2.17 -8.96 -8.09
CA HIS A 11 -2.06 -7.52 -7.83
C HIS A 11 -3.25 -7.08 -6.97
N PRO A 12 -3.06 -6.86 -5.64
CA PRO A 12 -4.17 -6.49 -4.76
C PRO A 12 -4.69 -5.05 -4.99
N LEU A 13 -3.85 -4.18 -5.56
CA LEU A 13 -4.23 -2.82 -5.96
C LEU A 13 -4.23 -2.69 -7.50
N PRO A 14 -4.94 -1.71 -8.08
CA PRO A 14 -4.87 -1.41 -9.50
C PRO A 14 -3.43 -1.23 -10.00
N THR A 15 -3.13 -1.74 -11.20
CA THR A 15 -1.78 -1.66 -11.80
C THR A 15 -1.61 -0.47 -12.75
N THR A 16 -2.72 0.08 -13.27
CA THR A 16 -2.73 1.21 -14.20
C THR A 16 -3.76 2.25 -13.78
N ASP A 17 -3.48 3.52 -14.07
CA ASP A 17 -4.39 4.62 -13.82
C ASP A 17 -5.49 4.73 -14.90
N ALA A 18 -6.30 5.80 -14.82
CA ALA A 18 -7.39 6.04 -15.76
C ALA A 18 -6.92 6.33 -17.21
N SER A 19 -5.66 6.71 -17.41
CA SER A 19 -5.05 6.91 -18.72
C SER A 19 -4.33 5.66 -19.25
N GLY A 20 -4.23 4.61 -18.43
CA GLY A 20 -3.52 3.37 -18.75
C GLY A 20 -2.04 3.39 -18.39
N GLU A 21 -1.55 4.43 -17.71
CA GLU A 21 -0.16 4.51 -17.26
C GLU A 21 0.07 3.65 -16.00
N PRO A 22 1.25 3.01 -15.83
CA PRO A 22 1.53 2.20 -14.65
C PRO A 22 1.51 3.01 -13.35
N ILE A 23 0.85 2.46 -12.31
CA ILE A 23 0.81 3.08 -10.99
C ILE A 23 2.01 2.61 -10.17
N THR A 24 2.75 3.57 -9.61
CA THR A 24 3.77 3.31 -8.59
C THR A 24 3.20 3.58 -7.21
N TYR A 25 3.56 2.74 -6.24
CA TYR A 25 3.03 2.84 -4.89
C TYR A 25 4.13 3.05 -3.86
N GLN A 26 3.81 3.83 -2.84
CA GLN A 26 4.64 4.04 -1.65
C GLN A 26 3.84 3.74 -0.38
N ALA A 27 4.46 3.02 0.55
CA ALA A 27 3.88 2.71 1.85
C ALA A 27 4.46 3.61 2.94
N TRP A 28 3.62 3.90 3.92
CA TRP A 28 3.89 4.76 5.07
C TRP A 28 3.39 4.06 6.33
N ASP A 29 4.16 4.15 7.41
CA ASP A 29 3.68 3.71 8.72
C ASP A 29 2.57 4.64 9.19
N VAL A 30 1.51 4.08 9.78
CA VAL A 30 0.42 4.86 10.36
C VAL A 30 0.84 5.44 11.70
N ASN A 31 1.41 4.59 12.56
CA ASN A 31 1.87 4.98 13.88
C ASN A 31 3.37 5.29 13.89
N PRO A 32 3.83 6.25 14.72
CA PRO A 32 5.25 6.53 14.87
C PRO A 32 6.03 5.29 15.32
N ARG A 33 7.20 5.06 14.71
CA ARG A 33 8.10 3.99 15.14
C ARG A 33 8.64 4.27 16.53
N VAL A 34 8.41 3.34 17.46
CA VAL A 34 9.04 3.32 18.77
C VAL A 34 10.41 2.61 18.66
N PRO A 35 11.50 3.17 19.21
CA PRO A 35 12.79 2.47 19.25
C PRO A 35 12.67 1.10 19.92
N ASP A 36 13.42 0.13 19.41
CA ASP A 36 13.47 -1.25 19.92
C ASP A 36 12.14 -2.02 19.92
N GLN A 37 11.13 -1.52 19.21
CA GLN A 37 9.88 -2.22 18.93
C GLN A 37 9.74 -2.49 17.44
N ASP A 38 9.14 -3.63 17.13
CA ASP A 38 8.69 -3.93 15.79
C ASP A 38 7.58 -2.95 15.38
N ARG A 39 7.46 -2.70 14.07
CA ARG A 39 6.35 -1.91 13.54
C ARG A 39 5.07 -2.72 13.68
N ASP A 40 3.95 -2.04 13.90
CA ASP A 40 2.63 -2.66 13.77
C ASP A 40 2.35 -3.07 12.32
N ASP A 41 1.16 -3.63 12.08
CA ASP A 41 0.73 -4.10 10.77
C ASP A 41 0.08 -3.01 9.90
N GLU A 42 -0.16 -1.81 10.45
CA GLU A 42 -0.97 -0.78 9.81
C GLU A 42 -0.16 0.07 8.83
N ARG A 43 -0.65 0.20 7.59
CA ARG A 43 0.03 1.03 6.56
C ARG A 43 -0.95 1.88 5.78
N ILE A 44 -0.50 3.09 5.43
CA ILE A 44 -1.08 3.87 4.34
C ILE A 44 -0.26 3.60 3.09
N VAL A 45 -0.92 3.36 1.96
CA VAL A 45 -0.30 3.18 0.65
C VAL A 45 -0.84 4.23 -0.31
N THR A 46 0.05 5.07 -0.85
CA THR A 46 -0.29 6.13 -1.82
C THR A 46 0.18 5.75 -3.21
N GLY A 47 -0.69 5.92 -4.21
CA GLY A 47 -0.39 5.70 -5.63
C GLY A 47 0.01 6.99 -6.34
N SER A 48 0.82 6.87 -7.40
CA SER A 48 1.17 8.00 -8.29
C SER A 48 -0.04 8.57 -9.05
N ASP A 49 -1.13 7.81 -9.12
CA ASP A 49 -2.44 8.24 -9.63
C ASP A 49 -3.23 9.11 -8.63
N GLY A 50 -2.68 9.35 -7.45
CA GLY A 50 -3.34 10.11 -6.37
C GLY A 50 -4.28 9.28 -5.51
N SER A 51 -4.35 7.97 -5.72
CA SER A 51 -5.11 7.05 -4.85
C SER A 51 -4.45 6.89 -3.48
N ALA A 52 -5.26 6.57 -2.48
CA ALA A 52 -4.75 6.18 -1.16
C ALA A 52 -5.53 5.00 -0.60
N TRP A 53 -4.79 4.10 0.03
CA TRP A 53 -5.26 2.83 0.58
C TRP A 53 -4.76 2.65 2.00
N TYR A 54 -5.53 1.95 2.81
CA TYR A 54 -5.20 1.61 4.19
C TYR A 54 -5.30 0.09 4.40
N THR A 55 -4.34 -0.48 5.08
CA THR A 55 -4.30 -1.90 5.47
C THR A 55 -4.06 -1.99 6.97
N THR A 56 -4.74 -2.93 7.62
CA THR A 56 -4.60 -3.24 9.05
C THR A 56 -3.95 -4.60 9.31
N ASP A 57 -3.59 -5.31 8.24
CA ASP A 57 -3.14 -6.71 8.25
C ASP A 57 -1.87 -6.89 7.43
N HIS A 58 -1.02 -5.85 7.39
CA HIS A 58 0.28 -5.85 6.75
C HIS A 58 0.22 -6.27 5.27
N TYR A 59 -0.57 -5.53 4.49
CA TYR A 59 -0.77 -5.69 3.04
C TYR A 59 -1.61 -6.92 2.62
N GLY A 60 -2.33 -7.56 3.54
CA GLY A 60 -3.24 -8.67 3.23
C GLY A 60 -4.52 -8.20 2.56
N THR A 61 -5.13 -7.14 3.09
CA THR A 61 -6.34 -6.50 2.59
C THR A 61 -6.19 -4.99 2.56
N PHE A 62 -6.92 -4.34 1.65
CA PHE A 62 -6.84 -2.91 1.42
C PHE A 62 -8.22 -2.27 1.43
N HIS A 63 -8.34 -1.17 2.16
CA HIS A 63 -9.49 -0.28 2.15
C HIS A 63 -9.11 1.01 1.42
N ARG A 64 -9.87 1.36 0.38
CA ARG A 64 -9.66 2.62 -0.33
C ARG A 64 -10.11 3.78 0.55
N ILE A 65 -9.25 4.78 0.70
CA ILE A 65 -9.52 5.98 1.50
C ILE A 65 -9.50 7.28 0.67
N ARG A 66 -9.08 7.20 -0.60
CA ARG A 66 -9.18 8.27 -1.62
C ARG A 66 -9.25 7.70 -3.03
#